data_AF-A0A7X8HLQ1-F1
#
_entry.id   AF-A0A7X8HLQ1-F1
#
_cell.length_a   1.000
_cell.length_b   1.000
_cell.length_c   1.000
_cell.angle_alpha   90.00
_cell.angle_beta   90.00
_cell.angle_gamma   90.00
#
_symmetry.space_group_name_H-M   'P 1'
#
loop_
_entity.id
_entity.type
_entity.pdbx_description
1 polymer ?
#
loop_
_entity_poly.entity_id
_entity_poly.type
_entity_poly.pdbx_seq_one_letter_code
_entity_poly.pdbx_strand_id
1 'polypeptide(L)'
;MKRVKSLGRYQRVVLLFTTVIVLVFTVIYPMTITRKGFLYKDVILTPNQENGNTIYSGKIQGKQASFTVSEDKTVIFQYDDKTFGPYRAKEDSTAIPKNIETEGGITGVELWQGDNIFFRGGVENNGDIRWVFHEDGSVEDLYFSTTTKTDIEIDEHGNVIDTMEPSATVILNLMYGPKLTHKGEWSVWLLGVFICIITVISILFADELFRFGLSFRIRNADQVEPSHWEIIGRHIYWTLLPIFAIIVFILGLQ
;
A
#
# COMPACT_ATOMS: atom_id res chain seq x y z
N MET A 1 38.60 0.96 9.23
CA MET A 1 39.02 -0.46 9.37
C MET A 1 39.61 -0.83 10.74
N LYS A 2 40.41 0.02 11.41
CA LYS A 2 41.00 -0.33 12.73
C LYS A 2 39.94 -0.63 13.81
N ARG A 3 38.85 0.15 13.87
CA ARG A 3 37.75 -0.03 14.83
C ARG A 3 36.99 -1.36 14.66
N VAL A 4 36.70 -1.76 13.43
CA VAL A 4 36.00 -3.03 13.16
C VAL A 4 36.85 -4.24 13.62
N LYS A 5 38.19 -4.12 13.54
CA LYS A 5 39.12 -5.16 14.01
C LYS A 5 39.24 -5.25 15.53
N SER A 6 38.89 -4.21 16.29
CA SER A 6 38.89 -4.22 17.77
C SER A 6 37.55 -4.63 18.39
N LEU A 7 36.50 -4.83 17.59
CA LEU A 7 35.18 -5.25 18.07
C LEU A 7 35.20 -6.70 18.58
N GLY A 8 34.46 -6.94 19.66
CA GLY A 8 34.22 -8.26 20.22
C GLY A 8 33.40 -9.16 19.27
N ARG A 9 33.43 -10.48 19.50
CA ARG A 9 32.74 -11.46 18.64
C ARG A 9 31.24 -11.18 18.52
N TYR A 10 30.58 -10.82 19.62
CA TYR A 10 29.15 -10.49 19.65
C TYR A 10 28.82 -9.26 18.78
N GLN A 11 29.55 -8.16 18.95
CA GLN A 11 29.35 -6.93 18.17
C GLN A 11 29.48 -7.16 16.66
N ARG A 12 30.44 -8.00 16.24
CA ARG A 12 30.60 -8.36 14.83
C ARG A 12 29.42 -9.17 14.29
N VAL A 13 28.88 -10.09 15.08
CA VAL A 13 27.70 -10.89 14.69
C VAL A 13 26.49 -9.97 14.52
N VAL A 14 26.23 -9.07 15.48
CA VAL A 14 25.11 -8.13 15.39
C VAL A 14 25.27 -7.19 14.20
N LEU A 15 26.48 -6.64 13.97
CA LEU A 15 26.73 -5.80 12.79
C LEU A 15 26.48 -6.54 11.48
N LEU A 16 26.96 -7.79 11.37
CA LEU A 16 26.75 -8.61 10.18
C LEU A 16 25.25 -8.87 9.98
N PHE A 17 24.54 -9.23 11.04
CA PHE A 17 23.10 -9.48 11.01
C PHE A 17 22.32 -8.23 10.57
N THR A 18 22.57 -7.07 11.20
CA THR A 18 21.95 -5.79 10.81
C THR A 18 22.27 -5.43 9.36
N THR A 19 23.49 -5.67 8.89
CA THR A 19 23.88 -5.44 7.49
C THR A 19 23.08 -6.34 6.54
N VAL A 20 22.92 -7.63 6.87
CA VAL A 20 22.14 -8.58 6.08
C VAL A 20 20.67 -8.17 6.02
N ILE A 21 20.08 -7.76 7.15
CA ILE A 21 18.69 -7.26 7.20
C ILE A 21 18.50 -6.10 6.21
N VAL A 22 19.35 -5.07 6.29
CA VAL A 22 19.26 -3.90 5.40
C VAL A 22 19.37 -4.33 3.94
N LEU A 23 20.32 -5.20 3.60
CA LEU A 23 20.49 -5.69 2.22
C LEU A 23 19.25 -6.44 1.71
N VAL A 24 18.71 -7.35 2.52
CA VAL A 24 17.50 -8.11 2.18
C VAL A 24 16.32 -7.18 1.93
N PHE A 25 16.04 -6.26 2.85
CA PHE A 25 14.91 -5.34 2.70
C PHE A 25 15.14 -4.27 1.62
N THR A 26 16.39 -3.89 1.32
CA THR A 26 16.71 -3.02 0.18
C THR A 26 16.41 -3.67 -1.16
N VAL A 27 16.42 -5.01 -1.25
CA VAL A 27 16.01 -5.75 -2.46
C VAL A 27 14.50 -5.99 -2.47
N ILE A 28 13.92 -6.40 -1.34
CA ILE A 28 12.48 -6.73 -1.24
C ILE A 28 11.61 -5.49 -1.46
N TYR A 29 11.91 -4.36 -0.81
CA TYR A 29 11.09 -3.15 -0.90
C TYR A 29 10.87 -2.63 -2.32
N PRO A 30 11.91 -2.41 -3.15
CA PRO A 30 11.68 -1.98 -4.53
C PRO A 30 10.93 -3.04 -5.33
N MET A 31 11.15 -4.34 -5.11
CA MET A 31 10.37 -5.38 -5.80
C MET A 31 8.88 -5.34 -5.45
N THR A 32 8.54 -5.02 -4.20
CA THR A 32 7.15 -4.88 -3.74
C THR A 32 6.51 -3.57 -4.21
N ILE A 33 7.20 -2.44 -4.03
CA ILE A 33 6.73 -1.10 -4.39
C ILE A 33 6.61 -0.92 -5.91
N THR A 34 7.46 -1.58 -6.70
CA THR A 34 7.44 -1.45 -8.18
C THR A 34 6.25 -2.19 -8.80
N ARG A 35 5.61 -3.12 -8.08
CA ARG A 35 4.35 -3.73 -8.53
C ARG A 35 3.21 -2.74 -8.37
N LYS A 36 3.15 -1.80 -9.32
CA LYS A 36 2.03 -0.90 -9.53
C LYS A 36 0.90 -1.71 -10.14
N GLY A 37 -0.28 -1.66 -9.54
CA GLY A 37 -1.44 -2.36 -10.05
C GLY A 37 -2.74 -1.72 -9.61
N PHE A 38 -3.84 -2.29 -10.07
CA PHE A 38 -5.16 -1.87 -9.67
C PHE A 38 -5.53 -2.52 -8.34
N LEU A 39 -5.77 -1.72 -7.29
CA LEU A 39 -6.20 -2.23 -6.00
C LEU A 39 -7.69 -2.54 -6.05
N TYR A 40 -8.05 -3.81 -5.81
CA TYR A 40 -9.43 -4.25 -5.68
C TYR A 40 -9.53 -5.26 -4.53
N LYS A 41 -10.45 -5.03 -3.58
CA LYS A 41 -10.65 -5.89 -2.39
C LYS A 41 -9.33 -6.21 -1.65
N ASP A 42 -8.53 -5.18 -1.37
CA ASP A 42 -7.21 -5.27 -0.71
C ASP A 42 -6.16 -6.14 -1.43
N VAL A 43 -6.34 -6.39 -2.73
CA VAL A 43 -5.38 -7.09 -3.57
C VAL A 43 -4.96 -6.19 -4.73
N ILE A 44 -3.64 -6.12 -4.96
CA ILE A 44 -3.11 -5.45 -6.14
C ILE A 44 -3.18 -6.42 -7.32
N LEU A 45 -4.03 -6.08 -8.29
CA LEU A 45 -4.13 -6.76 -9.58
C LEU A 45 -3.11 -6.13 -10.53
N THR A 46 -2.18 -6.93 -11.02
CA THR A 46 -1.07 -6.45 -11.85
C THR A 46 -1.53 -6.33 -13.32
N PRO A 47 -1.30 -5.18 -13.98
CA PRO A 47 -1.64 -5.01 -15.38
C PRO A 47 -0.70 -5.82 -16.28
N ASN A 48 -1.28 -6.50 -17.26
CA ASN A 48 -0.60 -7.12 -18.38
C ASN A 48 -1.26 -6.67 -19.70
N GLN A 49 -0.48 -6.47 -20.75
CA GLN A 49 -1.00 -6.13 -22.07
C GLN A 49 -1.09 -7.41 -22.90
N GLU A 50 -2.29 -7.80 -23.31
CA GLU A 50 -2.54 -8.99 -24.12
C GLU A 50 -3.49 -8.66 -25.27
N ASN A 51 -3.02 -8.84 -26.52
CA ASN A 51 -3.83 -8.65 -27.73
C ASN A 51 -4.55 -7.28 -27.83
N GLY A 52 -3.94 -6.19 -27.34
CA GLY A 52 -4.54 -4.85 -27.31
C GLY A 52 -5.41 -4.57 -26.08
N ASN A 53 -5.69 -5.59 -25.27
CA ASN A 53 -6.43 -5.46 -24.02
C ASN A 53 -5.48 -5.29 -22.83
N THR A 54 -5.91 -4.52 -21.85
CA THR A 54 -5.23 -4.43 -20.54
C THR A 54 -5.91 -5.38 -19.56
N ILE A 55 -5.18 -6.40 -19.10
CA ILE A 55 -5.66 -7.41 -18.16
C ILE A 55 -5.04 -7.14 -16.79
N TYR A 56 -5.86 -6.74 -15.81
CA TYR A 56 -5.46 -6.63 -14.41
C TYR A 56 -5.73 -7.95 -13.71
N SER A 57 -4.70 -8.72 -13.39
CA SER A 57 -4.85 -10.07 -12.83
C SER A 57 -4.20 -10.25 -11.46
N GLY A 58 -4.75 -11.15 -10.64
CA GLY A 58 -4.24 -11.47 -9.32
C GLY A 58 -5.05 -12.57 -8.63
N LYS A 59 -4.85 -12.72 -7.32
CA LYS A 59 -5.59 -13.69 -6.51
C LYS A 59 -6.30 -13.00 -5.35
N ILE A 60 -7.62 -13.05 -5.34
CA ILE A 60 -8.46 -12.51 -4.27
C ILE A 60 -9.00 -13.69 -3.47
N GLN A 61 -8.78 -13.69 -2.15
CA GLN A 61 -9.12 -14.80 -1.26
C GLN A 61 -8.57 -16.18 -1.76
N GLY A 62 -7.42 -16.18 -2.45
CA GLY A 62 -6.78 -17.38 -3.01
C GLY A 62 -7.32 -17.84 -4.36
N LYS A 63 -8.42 -17.27 -4.85
CA LYS A 63 -9.04 -17.55 -6.16
C LYS A 63 -8.56 -16.58 -7.22
N GLN A 64 -8.52 -17.01 -8.48
CA GLN A 64 -8.05 -16.17 -9.58
C GLN A 64 -9.09 -15.08 -9.89
N ALA A 65 -8.62 -13.84 -9.99
CA ALA A 65 -9.43 -12.68 -10.35
C ALA A 65 -8.75 -11.91 -11.48
N SER A 66 -9.53 -11.48 -12.47
CA SER A 66 -9.02 -10.66 -13.57
C SER A 66 -10.05 -9.67 -14.10
N PHE A 67 -9.65 -8.41 -14.25
CA PHE A 67 -10.37 -7.44 -15.07
C PHE A 67 -9.72 -7.37 -16.43
N THR A 68 -10.51 -7.55 -17.49
CA THR A 68 -10.09 -7.31 -18.87
C THR A 68 -10.71 -6.01 -19.34
N VAL A 69 -9.87 -5.05 -19.72
CA VAL A 69 -10.26 -3.78 -20.32
C VAL A 69 -9.87 -3.81 -21.78
N SER A 70 -10.87 -3.77 -22.66
CA SER A 70 -10.68 -3.79 -24.11
C SER A 70 -10.42 -2.39 -24.67
N GLU A 71 -9.87 -2.28 -25.88
CA GLU A 71 -9.59 -0.98 -26.53
C GLU A 71 -10.85 -0.11 -26.70
N ASP A 72 -12.02 -0.73 -26.87
CA ASP A 72 -13.32 -0.06 -26.98
C ASP A 72 -13.89 0.37 -25.60
N LYS A 73 -13.09 0.28 -24.54
CA LYS A 73 -13.46 0.51 -23.14
C LYS A 73 -14.50 -0.47 -22.60
N THR A 74 -14.70 -1.63 -23.22
CA THR A 74 -15.49 -2.70 -22.62
C THR A 74 -14.72 -3.34 -21.46
N VAL A 75 -15.36 -3.47 -20.29
CA VAL A 75 -14.77 -4.11 -19.11
C VAL A 75 -15.47 -5.42 -18.81
N ILE A 76 -14.69 -6.47 -18.60
CA ILE A 76 -15.16 -7.78 -18.15
C ILE A 76 -14.43 -8.13 -16.87
N PHE A 77 -15.14 -8.53 -15.84
CA PHE A 77 -14.55 -9.03 -14.61
C PHE A 77 -14.79 -10.52 -14.47
N GLN A 78 -13.72 -11.29 -14.29
CA GLN A 78 -13.78 -12.71 -14.05
C GLN A 78 -13.23 -13.01 -12.66
N TYR A 79 -13.99 -13.77 -11.89
CA TYR A 79 -13.59 -14.27 -10.58
C TYR A 79 -13.95 -15.74 -10.47
N ASP A 80 -12.92 -16.60 -10.44
CA ASP A 80 -13.11 -18.05 -10.44
C ASP A 80 -13.97 -18.49 -11.65
N ASP A 81 -15.11 -19.15 -11.40
CA ASP A 81 -16.07 -19.57 -12.43
C ASP A 81 -17.14 -18.51 -12.76
N LYS A 82 -17.11 -17.34 -12.09
CA LYS A 82 -18.07 -16.24 -12.32
C LYS A 82 -17.51 -15.21 -13.28
N THR A 83 -18.36 -14.78 -14.21
CA THR A 83 -18.05 -13.68 -15.14
C THR A 83 -19.12 -12.60 -14.99
N PHE A 84 -18.66 -11.38 -14.75
CA PHE A 84 -19.46 -10.18 -14.63
C PHE A 84 -19.20 -9.25 -15.82
N GLY A 85 -20.26 -8.66 -16.35
CA GLY A 85 -20.23 -7.90 -17.59
C GLY A 85 -20.60 -8.75 -18.81
N PRO A 86 -20.32 -8.28 -20.04
CA PRO A 86 -19.53 -7.09 -20.35
C PRO A 86 -20.19 -5.79 -19.92
N TYR A 87 -19.38 -4.87 -19.38
CA TYR A 87 -19.80 -3.54 -19.03
C TYR A 87 -19.41 -2.54 -20.12
N ARG A 88 -20.33 -1.65 -20.49
CA ARG A 88 -20.12 -0.61 -21.52
C ARG A 88 -20.66 0.72 -21.04
N ALA A 89 -19.85 1.77 -21.13
CA ALA A 89 -20.29 3.12 -20.80
C ALA A 89 -20.68 3.89 -22.07
N LYS A 90 -21.73 4.70 -21.96
CA LYS A 90 -22.15 5.66 -22.97
C LYS A 90 -22.36 7.01 -22.31
N GLU A 91 -21.88 8.07 -22.95
CA GLU A 91 -22.13 9.42 -22.47
C GLU A 91 -23.58 9.84 -22.78
N ASP A 92 -24.28 10.33 -21.75
CA ASP A 92 -25.64 10.83 -21.82
C ASP A 92 -25.75 12.10 -20.96
N SER A 93 -25.79 13.27 -21.61
CA SER A 93 -25.90 14.55 -20.93
C SER A 93 -27.18 14.71 -20.10
N THR A 94 -28.21 13.87 -20.32
CA THR A 94 -29.44 13.90 -19.52
C THR A 94 -29.33 13.17 -18.19
N ALA A 95 -28.27 12.38 -17.98
CA ALA A 95 -27.94 11.72 -16.73
C ALA A 95 -27.23 12.66 -15.73
N ILE A 96 -26.93 13.91 -16.11
CA ILE A 96 -26.26 14.88 -15.24
C ILE A 96 -27.23 15.29 -14.12
N PRO A 97 -26.85 15.12 -12.83
CA PRO A 97 -27.69 15.56 -11.71
C PRO A 97 -27.85 17.08 -11.72
N LYS A 98 -29.10 17.54 -11.60
CA LYS A 98 -29.45 18.97 -11.78
C LYS A 98 -28.98 19.89 -10.65
N ASN A 99 -28.67 19.33 -9.49
CA ASN A 99 -28.37 20.08 -8.27
C ASN A 99 -26.87 20.10 -7.91
N ILE A 100 -26.01 19.59 -8.79
CA ILE A 100 -24.57 19.54 -8.55
C ILE A 100 -23.88 20.39 -9.61
N GLU A 101 -23.32 21.51 -9.18
CA GLU A 101 -22.39 22.31 -9.97
C GLU A 101 -20.99 22.09 -9.39
N THR A 102 -20.08 21.56 -10.21
CA THR A 102 -18.69 21.40 -9.83
C THR A 102 -17.77 22.14 -10.79
N GLU A 103 -16.63 22.60 -10.28
CA GLU A 103 -15.65 23.38 -11.07
C GLU A 103 -15.00 22.54 -12.19
N GLY A 104 -14.92 21.21 -12.03
CA GLY A 104 -14.31 20.28 -12.99
C GLY A 104 -15.20 19.88 -14.17
N GLY A 105 -16.49 20.23 -14.13
CA GLY A 105 -17.48 19.80 -15.11
C GLY A 105 -17.90 18.34 -14.93
N ILE A 106 -19.20 18.09 -15.03
CA ILE A 106 -19.79 16.75 -14.86
C ILE A 106 -20.12 16.16 -16.23
N THR A 107 -19.66 14.93 -16.48
CA THR A 107 -20.05 14.15 -17.65
C THR A 107 -21.15 13.17 -17.26
N GLY A 108 -22.33 13.27 -17.86
CA GLY A 108 -23.39 12.28 -17.65
C GLY A 108 -23.03 10.96 -18.34
N VAL A 109 -23.14 9.84 -17.61
CA VAL A 109 -22.76 8.51 -18.08
C VAL A 109 -23.86 7.51 -17.75
N GLU A 110 -24.15 6.66 -18.73
CA GLU A 110 -24.98 5.49 -18.61
C GLU A 110 -24.09 4.26 -18.76
N LEU A 111 -24.02 3.46 -17.71
CA LEU A 111 -23.25 2.22 -17.64
C LEU A 111 -24.19 1.05 -17.82
N TRP A 112 -23.92 0.25 -18.84
CA TRP A 112 -24.69 -0.91 -19.25
C TRP A 112 -23.96 -2.19 -18.85
N GLN A 113 -24.70 -3.18 -18.38
CA GLN A 113 -24.25 -4.56 -18.19
C GLN A 113 -25.05 -5.45 -19.15
N GLY A 114 -24.45 -5.83 -20.28
CA GLY A 114 -25.19 -6.44 -21.38
C GLY A 114 -26.30 -5.51 -21.89
N ASP A 115 -27.56 -5.92 -21.75
CA ASP A 115 -28.75 -5.17 -22.20
C ASP A 115 -29.44 -4.37 -21.08
N ASN A 116 -28.97 -4.47 -19.84
CA ASN A 116 -29.56 -3.78 -18.69
C ASN A 116 -28.73 -2.55 -18.30
N ILE A 117 -29.41 -1.47 -17.91
CA ILE A 117 -28.75 -0.30 -17.32
C ILE A 117 -28.33 -0.69 -15.90
N PHE A 118 -27.02 -0.72 -15.67
CA PHE A 118 -26.42 -1.01 -14.37
C PHE A 118 -26.29 0.25 -13.52
N PHE A 119 -25.98 1.38 -14.15
CA PHE A 119 -25.88 2.68 -13.47
C PHE A 119 -26.15 3.83 -14.44
N ARG A 120 -26.73 4.91 -13.93
CA ARG A 120 -26.92 6.16 -14.69
C ARG A 120 -26.72 7.34 -13.74
N GLY A 121 -25.88 8.29 -14.15
CA GLY A 121 -25.56 9.44 -13.30
C GLY A 121 -24.45 10.34 -13.83
N GLY A 122 -23.98 11.25 -12.98
CA GLY A 122 -22.91 12.19 -13.30
C GLY A 122 -21.54 11.68 -12.87
N VAL A 123 -20.52 11.91 -13.68
CA VAL A 123 -19.13 11.55 -13.38
C VAL A 123 -18.28 12.81 -13.48
N GLU A 124 -17.63 13.18 -12.37
CA GLU A 124 -16.63 14.23 -12.34
C GLU A 124 -15.22 13.61 -12.27
N ASN A 125 -14.32 14.11 -13.10
CA ASN A 125 -12.93 13.68 -13.11
C ASN A 125 -12.02 14.79 -12.56
N ASN A 126 -11.57 14.66 -11.31
CA ASN A 126 -10.65 15.61 -10.69
C ASN A 126 -9.17 15.16 -10.81
N GLY A 127 -8.83 14.46 -11.90
CA GLY A 127 -7.50 13.94 -12.20
C GLY A 127 -7.08 12.74 -11.35
N ASP A 128 -7.01 12.92 -10.04
CA ASP A 128 -6.58 11.90 -9.07
C ASP A 128 -7.73 11.05 -8.51
N ILE A 129 -8.93 11.62 -8.48
CA ILE A 129 -10.14 11.02 -7.91
C ILE A 129 -11.30 11.26 -8.87
N ARG A 130 -12.05 10.20 -9.17
CA ARG A 130 -13.28 10.26 -9.97
C ARG A 130 -14.46 10.16 -9.03
N TRP A 131 -15.28 11.22 -9.00
CA TRP A 131 -16.54 11.23 -8.26
C TRP A 131 -17.64 10.73 -9.18
N VAL A 132 -18.47 9.83 -8.66
CA VAL A 132 -19.64 9.28 -9.35
C VAL A 132 -20.86 9.66 -8.54
N PHE A 133 -21.81 10.31 -9.20
CA PHE A 133 -23.02 10.86 -8.60
C PHE A 133 -24.23 10.18 -9.24
N HIS A 134 -25.21 9.79 -8.44
CA HIS A 134 -26.51 9.36 -8.93
C HIS A 134 -27.31 10.54 -9.49
N GLU A 135 -28.39 10.25 -10.23
CA GLU A 135 -29.28 11.28 -10.80
C GLU A 135 -29.98 12.15 -9.72
N ASP A 136 -30.16 11.60 -8.51
CA ASP A 136 -30.74 12.32 -7.38
C ASP A 136 -29.75 13.27 -6.68
N GLY A 137 -28.48 13.23 -7.09
CA GLY A 137 -27.39 14.03 -6.53
C GLY A 137 -26.72 13.40 -5.31
N SER A 138 -27.06 12.18 -4.93
CA SER A 138 -26.29 11.41 -3.96
C SER A 138 -24.96 10.94 -4.58
N VAL A 139 -23.94 10.79 -3.74
CA VAL A 139 -22.62 10.30 -4.15
C VAL A 139 -22.67 8.78 -4.09
N GLU A 140 -22.36 8.10 -5.20
CA GLU A 140 -22.12 6.67 -5.22
C GLU A 140 -20.90 6.40 -4.32
N ASP A 141 -21.03 5.49 -3.36
CA ASP A 141 -19.98 5.24 -2.36
C ASP A 141 -18.61 5.10 -3.02
N LEU A 142 -17.72 6.02 -2.67
CA LEU A 142 -16.30 5.94 -2.99
C LEU A 142 -15.70 4.84 -2.11
N TYR A 143 -15.91 3.59 -2.51
CA TYR A 143 -15.15 2.46 -2.00
C TYR A 143 -13.70 2.57 -2.49
N PHE A 144 -12.97 3.56 -1.99
CA PHE A 144 -11.57 3.38 -1.69
C PHE A 144 -11.53 2.32 -0.60
N SER A 145 -11.28 1.06 -0.96
CA SER A 145 -11.32 -0.05 0.00
C SER A 145 -10.21 0.12 1.05
N THR A 146 -10.50 0.88 2.09
CA THR A 146 -9.76 0.93 3.34
C THR A 146 -10.75 0.67 4.45
N THR A 147 -11.23 -0.56 4.59
CA THR A 147 -11.84 -0.97 5.86
C THR A 147 -11.76 -2.49 6.06
N THR A 148 -10.97 -2.88 7.07
CA THR A 148 -11.20 -3.99 8.00
C THR A 148 -11.77 -5.30 7.46
N LYS A 149 -10.87 -6.23 7.13
CA LYS A 149 -10.76 -7.61 7.67
C LYS A 149 -12.03 -8.42 8.03
N THR A 150 -13.19 -8.17 7.43
CA THR A 150 -14.39 -9.02 7.53
C THR A 150 -15.29 -8.73 6.34
N ASP A 151 -15.18 -9.58 5.32
CA ASP A 151 -15.81 -9.44 4.00
C ASP A 151 -17.22 -10.05 4.04
N ILE A 152 -18.13 -9.45 4.82
CA ILE A 152 -19.56 -9.80 4.81
C ILE A 152 -20.35 -8.49 4.86
N GLU A 153 -20.73 -7.98 3.69
CA GLU A 153 -21.72 -6.92 3.56
C GLU A 153 -23.11 -7.57 3.52
N ILE A 154 -23.91 -7.26 4.54
CA ILE A 154 -25.28 -7.72 4.70
C ILE A 154 -26.17 -6.54 4.32
N ASP A 155 -27.10 -6.74 3.38
CA ASP A 155 -28.07 -5.70 3.01
C ASP A 155 -28.98 -5.31 4.20
N GLU A 156 -29.73 -4.21 4.08
CA GLU A 156 -30.73 -3.79 5.09
C GLU A 156 -31.81 -4.86 5.39
N HIS A 157 -31.87 -5.93 4.60
CA HIS A 157 -32.83 -7.02 4.67
C HIS A 157 -32.22 -8.36 5.15
N GLY A 158 -30.94 -8.39 5.53
CA GLY A 158 -30.27 -9.58 6.05
C GLY A 158 -29.71 -10.55 5.00
N ASN A 159 -29.70 -10.20 3.71
CA ASN A 159 -29.15 -11.06 2.65
C ASN A 159 -27.66 -10.82 2.46
N VAL A 160 -26.94 -11.92 2.20
CA VAL A 160 -25.53 -11.89 1.80
C VAL A 160 -25.47 -11.38 0.36
N ILE A 161 -25.03 -10.14 0.17
CA ILE A 161 -24.78 -9.59 -1.16
C ILE A 161 -23.60 -10.38 -1.75
N ASP A 162 -23.67 -10.79 -3.02
CA ASP A 162 -22.57 -11.46 -3.71
C ASP A 162 -21.40 -10.45 -3.80
N THR A 163 -20.52 -10.51 -2.80
CA THR A 163 -19.60 -9.44 -2.36
C THR A 163 -18.53 -9.09 -3.41
N MET A 164 -18.55 -9.77 -4.55
CA MET A 164 -17.53 -9.73 -5.59
C MET A 164 -17.95 -9.00 -6.87
N GLU A 165 -19.21 -8.58 -7.01
CA GLU A 165 -19.59 -7.76 -8.16
C GLU A 165 -18.92 -6.37 -8.06
N PRO A 166 -18.28 -5.87 -9.12
CA PRO A 166 -17.65 -4.56 -9.10
C PRO A 166 -18.70 -3.44 -9.17
N SER A 167 -18.53 -2.39 -8.36
CA SER A 167 -19.40 -1.20 -8.41
C SER A 167 -19.18 -0.36 -9.68
N ALA A 168 -20.14 0.52 -9.98
CA ALA A 168 -20.08 1.41 -11.14
C ALA A 168 -18.79 2.26 -11.12
N THR A 169 -18.40 2.77 -9.96
CA THR A 169 -17.16 3.53 -9.76
C THR A 169 -15.90 2.74 -10.13
N VAL A 170 -15.82 1.46 -9.73
CA VAL A 170 -14.69 0.57 -10.06
C VAL A 170 -14.59 0.36 -11.57
N ILE A 171 -15.73 0.06 -12.21
CA ILE A 171 -15.80 -0.18 -13.65
C ILE A 171 -15.42 1.08 -14.44
N LEU A 172 -15.99 2.23 -14.09
CA LEU A 172 -15.68 3.51 -14.75
C LEU A 172 -14.21 3.90 -14.56
N ASN A 173 -13.63 3.68 -13.39
CA ASN A 173 -12.20 3.93 -13.18
C ASN A 173 -11.32 3.04 -14.08
N LEU A 174 -11.69 1.78 -14.28
CA LEU A 174 -10.98 0.88 -15.19
C LEU A 174 -11.10 1.31 -16.66
N MET A 175 -12.28 1.77 -17.09
CA MET A 175 -12.55 2.21 -18.47
C MET A 175 -11.76 3.43 -18.91
N TYR A 176 -11.58 4.41 -18.02
CA TYR A 176 -10.93 5.67 -18.32
C TYR A 176 -9.45 5.73 -17.87
N GLY A 177 -8.94 4.62 -17.33
CA GLY A 177 -7.57 4.49 -16.85
C GLY A 177 -7.50 4.50 -15.32
N PRO A 178 -7.22 3.36 -14.67
CA PRO A 178 -7.20 3.28 -13.22
C PRO A 178 -5.94 3.93 -12.64
N LYS A 179 -6.07 4.50 -11.44
CA LYS A 179 -4.91 4.89 -10.64
C LYS A 179 -4.19 3.64 -10.16
N LEU A 180 -2.99 3.40 -10.68
CA LEU A 180 -2.16 2.29 -10.22
C LEU A 180 -1.57 2.62 -8.85
N THR A 181 -1.96 1.85 -7.84
CA THR A 181 -1.43 1.94 -6.49
C THR A 181 -0.34 0.90 -6.27
N HIS A 182 0.48 1.11 -5.25
CA HIS A 182 1.53 0.19 -4.83
C HIS A 182 1.33 -0.13 -3.35
N LYS A 183 1.70 -1.35 -2.95
CA LYS A 183 1.74 -1.74 -1.55
C LYS A 183 3.10 -1.34 -0.96
N GLY A 184 3.06 -0.87 0.27
CA GLY A 184 4.23 -0.45 1.03
C GLY A 184 4.52 1.05 0.97
N GLU A 185 4.92 1.58 2.13
CA GLU A 185 5.20 2.99 2.32
C GLU A 185 6.72 3.23 2.34
N TRP A 186 7.21 4.07 1.42
CA TRP A 186 8.65 4.39 1.32
C TRP A 186 9.20 5.02 2.62
N SER A 187 8.37 5.78 3.34
CA SER A 187 8.76 6.44 4.59
C SER A 187 9.12 5.41 5.68
N VAL A 188 8.40 4.29 5.76
CA VAL A 188 8.58 3.24 6.77
C VAL A 188 9.85 2.45 6.48
N TRP A 189 10.20 2.24 5.20
CA TRP A 189 11.50 1.70 4.82
C TRP A 189 12.66 2.59 5.30
N LEU A 190 12.56 3.90 5.05
CA LEU A 190 13.57 4.86 5.49
C LEU A 190 13.73 4.85 7.02
N LEU A 191 12.62 4.74 7.76
CA LEU A 191 12.64 4.61 9.21
C LEU A 191 13.37 3.34 9.67
N GLY A 192 13.08 2.20 9.04
CA GLY A 192 13.77 0.94 9.33
C GLY A 192 15.28 1.03 9.07
N VAL A 193 15.69 1.59 7.93
CA VAL A 193 17.10 1.83 7.61
C VAL A 193 17.75 2.77 8.61
N PHE A 194 17.05 3.83 9.02
CA PHE A 194 17.54 4.78 10.02
C PHE A 194 17.81 4.10 11.38
N ILE A 195 16.92 3.20 11.83
CA ILE A 195 17.12 2.39 13.05
C ILE A 195 18.36 1.50 12.91
N CYS A 196 18.56 0.87 11.74
CA CYS A 196 19.77 0.07 11.49
C CYS A 196 21.04 0.92 11.53
N ILE A 197 21.02 2.13 10.97
CA ILE A 197 22.16 3.07 11.02
C ILE A 197 22.46 3.45 12.47
N ILE A 198 21.44 3.79 13.27
CA ILE A 198 21.61 4.05 14.71
C ILE A 198 22.24 2.85 15.41
N THR A 199 21.79 1.63 15.09
CA THR A 199 22.36 0.40 15.66
C THR A 199 23.85 0.29 15.35
N VAL A 200 24.24 0.48 14.09
CA VAL A 200 25.65 0.42 13.67
C VAL A 200 26.49 1.48 14.38
N ILE A 201 26.00 2.72 14.46
CA ILE A 201 26.69 3.82 15.16
C ILE A 201 26.83 3.48 16.65
N SER A 202 25.77 2.97 17.28
CA SER A 202 25.79 2.61 18.71
C SER A 202 26.80 1.51 19.05
N ILE A 203 27.07 0.60 18.12
CA ILE A 203 28.09 -0.44 18.28
C ILE A 203 29.50 0.11 18.04
N LEU A 204 29.67 0.94 17.00
CA LEU A 204 30.98 1.46 16.60
C LEU A 204 31.52 2.59 17.48
N PHE A 205 30.63 3.31 18.16
CA PHE A 205 30.92 4.48 19.00
C PHE A 205 30.39 4.30 20.42
N ALA A 206 30.32 3.07 20.91
CA ALA A 206 29.70 2.73 22.20
C ALA A 206 30.29 3.55 23.37
N ASP A 207 31.61 3.69 23.40
CA ASP A 207 32.29 4.40 24.48
C ASP A 207 32.24 5.92 24.29
N GLU A 208 32.32 6.41 23.05
CA GLU A 208 32.19 7.83 22.75
C GLU A 208 30.79 8.36 23.02
N LEU A 209 29.74 7.61 22.68
CA LEU A 209 28.35 7.98 22.96
C LEU A 209 28.09 8.03 24.47
N PHE A 210 28.63 7.08 25.22
CA PHE A 210 28.55 7.06 26.67
C PHE A 210 29.24 8.30 27.28
N ARG A 211 30.47 8.60 26.85
CA ARG A 211 31.22 9.78 27.33
C ARG A 211 30.57 11.09 26.91
N PHE A 212 30.03 11.16 25.70
CA PHE A 212 29.27 12.30 25.22
C PHE A 212 28.02 12.55 26.07
N GLY A 213 27.24 11.50 26.37
CA GLY A 213 26.09 11.60 27.27
C GLY A 213 26.49 12.10 28.67
N LEU A 214 27.62 11.64 29.19
CA LEU A 214 28.16 12.09 30.48
C LEU A 214 28.74 13.50 30.47
N SER A 215 29.22 14.00 29.33
CA SER A 215 29.78 15.37 29.23
C SER A 215 28.76 16.47 29.53
N PHE A 216 27.46 16.18 29.38
CA PHE A 216 26.38 17.10 29.78
C PHE A 216 26.13 17.11 31.29
N ARG A 217 26.69 16.15 32.03
CA ARG A 217 26.45 15.97 33.47
C ARG A 217 27.71 16.20 34.31
N ILE A 218 28.89 15.89 33.77
CA ILE A 218 30.15 15.85 34.52
C ILE A 218 31.26 16.50 33.70
N ARG A 219 32.10 17.32 34.36
CA ARG A 219 33.16 18.11 33.72
C ARG A 219 34.31 17.27 33.12
N ASN A 220 34.60 16.10 33.70
CA ASN A 220 35.69 15.22 33.28
C ASN A 220 35.16 13.87 32.76
N ALA A 221 34.25 13.89 31.79
CA ALA A 221 33.60 12.68 31.28
C ALA A 221 34.55 11.71 30.54
N ASP A 222 35.67 12.21 29.99
CA ASP A 222 36.60 11.42 29.16
C ASP A 222 37.38 10.35 29.92
N GLN A 223 37.46 10.46 31.25
CA GLN A 223 38.20 9.53 32.11
C GLN A 223 37.30 8.48 32.77
N VAL A 224 36.00 8.48 32.48
CA VAL A 224 35.04 7.59 33.12
C VAL A 224 34.99 6.24 32.42
N GLU A 225 35.14 5.16 33.19
CA GLU A 225 34.93 3.79 32.72
C GLU A 225 33.46 3.38 32.87
N PRO A 226 32.89 2.65 31.88
CA PRO A 226 31.51 2.21 31.92
C PRO A 226 31.29 1.16 33.01
N SER A 227 30.15 1.26 33.70
CA SER A 227 29.76 0.26 34.70
C SER A 227 29.32 -1.05 34.03
N HIS A 228 29.30 -2.15 34.80
CA HIS A 228 28.81 -3.44 34.30
C HIS A 228 27.34 -3.36 33.84
N TRP A 229 26.51 -2.58 34.55
CA TRP A 229 25.12 -2.34 34.17
C TRP A 229 25.00 -1.62 32.83
N GLU A 230 25.86 -0.64 32.57
CA GLU A 230 25.91 0.06 31.29
C GLU A 230 26.30 -0.90 30.16
N ILE A 231 27.29 -1.77 30.38
CA ILE A 231 27.71 -2.77 29.38
C ILE A 231 26.57 -3.76 29.06
N ILE A 232 25.82 -4.21 30.08
CA ILE A 232 24.64 -5.06 29.90
C ILE A 232 23.56 -4.32 29.11
N GLY A 233 23.28 -3.06 29.47
CA GLY A 233 22.31 -2.21 28.78
C GLY A 233 22.62 -2.06 27.29
N ARG A 234 23.89 -1.86 26.93
CA ARG A 234 24.34 -1.82 25.53
C ARG A 234 24.02 -3.11 24.79
N HIS A 235 24.25 -4.27 25.40
CA HIS A 235 23.96 -5.56 24.74
C HIS A 235 22.46 -5.75 24.51
N ILE A 236 21.62 -5.38 25.49
CA ILE A 236 20.16 -5.40 25.36
C ILE A 236 19.73 -4.48 24.22
N TYR A 237 20.23 -3.25 24.19
CA TYR A 237 19.90 -2.29 23.13
C TYR A 237 20.31 -2.79 21.73
N TRP A 238 21.52 -3.35 21.61
CA TRP A 238 22.01 -3.94 20.36
C TRP A 238 21.22 -5.18 19.92
N THR A 239 20.56 -5.90 20.82
CA THR A 239 19.62 -6.97 20.44
C THR A 239 18.26 -6.45 20.02
N LEU A 240 17.70 -5.48 20.75
CA LEU A 240 16.32 -5.03 20.56
C LEU A 240 16.17 -4.16 19.31
N LEU A 241 17.14 -3.32 18.99
CA LEU A 241 17.05 -2.43 17.83
C LEU A 241 16.92 -3.18 16.49
N PRO A 242 17.74 -4.21 16.17
CA PRO A 242 17.56 -5.00 14.95
C PRO A 242 16.19 -5.70 14.90
N ILE A 243 15.71 -6.21 16.03
CA ILE A 243 14.40 -6.87 16.11
C ILE A 243 13.29 -5.86 15.79
N PHE A 244 13.36 -4.67 16.40
CA PHE A 244 12.41 -3.60 16.14
C PHE A 244 12.48 -3.12 14.67
N ALA A 245 13.67 -3.01 14.11
CA ALA A 245 13.85 -2.67 12.69
C ALA A 245 13.18 -3.70 11.76
N ILE A 246 13.29 -5.00 12.06
CA ILE A 246 12.58 -6.05 11.30
C ILE A 246 11.07 -5.85 11.38
N ILE A 247 10.52 -5.56 12.56
CA ILE A 247 9.08 -5.32 12.73
C ILE A 247 8.64 -4.12 11.88
N VAL A 248 9.39 -3.01 11.93
CA VAL A 248 9.12 -1.81 11.12
C VAL A 248 9.17 -2.14 9.63
N PHE A 249 10.17 -2.89 9.16
CA PHE A 249 10.25 -3.31 7.76
C PHE A 249 9.09 -4.22 7.33
N ILE A 250 8.61 -5.12 8.20
CA ILE A 250 7.46 -5.97 7.90
C ILE A 250 6.18 -5.13 7.83
N LEU A 251 5.96 -4.21 8.77
CA LEU A 251 4.80 -3.32 8.78
C LEU A 251 4.76 -2.41 7.56
N GLY A 252 5.91 -1.91 7.10
CA GLY A 252 5.96 -1.05 5.92
C GLY A 252 5.87 -1.78 4.58
N LEU A 253 5.83 -3.12 4.57
CA LEU A 253 5.54 -3.93 3.37
C LEU A 253 4.06 -4.28 3.22
N GLN A 254 3.26 -4.07 4.27
CA GLN A 254 1.81 -4.24 4.23
C GLN A 254 1.16 -3.06 3.50
#